data_AF-A0A3A8KGQ3-F1
#
_entry.id   AF-A0A3A8KGQ3-F1
#
_cell.length_a   1.000
_cell.length_b   1.000
_cell.length_c   1.000
_cell.angle_alpha   90.00
_cell.angle_beta   90.00
_cell.angle_gamma   90.00
#
_symmetry.space_group_name_H-M   'P 1'
#
loop_
_entity.id
_entity.type
_entity.pdbx_description
1 polymer ?
#
loop_
_entity_poly.entity_id
_entity_poly.type
_entity_poly.pdbx_seq_one_letter_code
_entity_poly.pdbx_strand_id
1 'polypeptide(L)'
;MKILIDTNVLIPLEPTSPTQIEALTKPATTLVRTLEEAGYQLFVHPFMQVEIERDRDEERRQLRELLLKKYLPLPAPPPIPEAWAEILGSPEAHSRDWVEQHLLSAVRSSNLEPRCSST
;
A
#
# COMPACT_ATOMS: atom_id res chain seq x y z
N MET A 1 17.09 0.44 3.03
CA MET A 1 16.09 1.38 2.46
C MET A 1 14.70 0.82 2.72
N LYS A 2 13.69 1.69 2.79
CA LYS A 2 12.30 1.31 3.04
C LYS A 2 11.48 1.65 1.80
N ILE A 3 10.62 0.73 1.36
CA ILE A 3 9.82 0.85 0.14
C ILE A 3 8.36 0.74 0.52
N LEU A 4 7.54 1.69 0.07
CA LEU A 4 6.10 1.61 0.20
C LEU A 4 5.52 0.98 -1.08
N ILE A 5 4.76 -0.09 -0.91
CA ILE A 5 4.10 -0.81 -2.01
C ILE A 5 2.69 -0.25 -2.20
N ASP A 6 2.36 0.08 -3.44
CA ASP A 6 1.05 0.51 -3.90
C ASP A 6 0.11 -0.71 -4.11
N THR A 7 -1.20 -0.51 -3.98
CA THR A 7 -2.23 -1.52 -4.29
C THR A 7 -2.09 -2.08 -5.71
N ASN A 8 -1.68 -1.26 -6.67
CA ASN A 8 -1.43 -1.67 -8.06
C ASN A 8 -0.25 -2.64 -8.22
N VAL A 9 0.67 -2.68 -7.26
CA VAL A 9 1.76 -3.67 -7.21
C VAL A 9 1.34 -4.87 -6.37
N LEU A 10 0.59 -4.64 -5.28
CA LEU A 10 0.12 -5.70 -4.39
C LEU A 10 -0.84 -6.68 -5.08
N ILE A 11 -1.82 -6.18 -5.85
CA ILE A 11 -2.81 -7.02 -6.55
C ILE A 11 -2.15 -8.06 -7.48
N PRO A 12 -1.27 -7.68 -8.41
CA PRO A 12 -0.63 -8.66 -9.30
C PRO A 12 0.39 -9.54 -8.58
N LEU A 13 0.95 -9.10 -7.45
CA LEU A 13 1.88 -9.88 -6.62
C LEU A 13 1.17 -11.01 -5.86
N GLU A 14 -0.10 -10.82 -5.54
CA GLU A 14 -0.91 -11.74 -4.72
C GLU A 14 -2.17 -12.18 -5.49
N PRO A 15 -2.03 -12.88 -6.63
CA PRO A 15 -3.17 -13.33 -7.41
C PRO A 15 -4.01 -14.33 -6.59
N THR A 16 -5.33 -14.09 -6.51
CA THR A 16 -6.24 -14.94 -5.73
C THR A 16 -6.83 -16.09 -6.53
N SER A 17 -6.59 -16.13 -7.85
CA SER A 17 -6.98 -17.22 -8.73
C SER A 17 -6.06 -17.30 -9.97
N PRO A 18 -6.02 -18.43 -10.69
CA PRO A 18 -5.24 -18.55 -11.92
C PRO A 18 -5.63 -17.53 -13.01
N THR A 19 -6.89 -17.10 -13.03
CA THR A 19 -7.39 -16.10 -14.00
C THR A 19 -6.93 -14.68 -13.69
N GLN A 20 -6.33 -14.45 -12.52
CA GLN A 20 -5.75 -13.18 -12.09
C GLN A 20 -4.22 -13.16 -12.17
N ILE A 21 -3.61 -14.18 -12.78
CA ILE A 21 -2.20 -14.08 -13.18
C ILE A 21 -2.15 -13.09 -14.35
N GLU A 22 -1.72 -11.87 -14.05
CA GLU A 22 -1.68 -10.77 -15.00
C GLU A 22 -0.28 -10.61 -15.60
N ALA A 23 -0.16 -9.81 -16.66
CA ALA A 23 1.12 -9.46 -17.26
C ALA A 23 2.10 -8.87 -16.23
N LEU A 24 1.58 -8.19 -15.19
CA LEU A 24 2.37 -7.58 -14.13
C LEU A 24 2.73 -8.52 -12.97
N THR A 25 2.19 -9.74 -12.90
CA THR A 25 2.53 -10.70 -11.82
C THR A 25 4.02 -11.04 -11.84
N LYS A 26 4.57 -11.41 -13.00
CA LYS A 26 6.01 -11.73 -13.13
C LYS A 26 6.93 -10.56 -12.76
N PRO A 27 6.75 -9.33 -13.29
CA PRO A 27 7.61 -8.21 -12.90
C PRO A 27 7.40 -7.81 -11.43
N ALA A 28 6.18 -7.89 -10.87
CA ALA A 28 5.95 -7.61 -9.45
C ALA A 28 6.67 -8.62 -8.54
N THR A 29 6.57 -9.92 -8.82
CA THR A 29 7.32 -10.95 -8.08
C THR A 29 8.83 -10.76 -8.21
N THR A 30 9.31 -10.40 -9.40
CA THR A 30 10.74 -10.14 -9.63
C THR A 30 11.21 -8.93 -8.82
N LEU A 31 10.44 -7.84 -8.82
CA LEU A 31 10.73 -6.64 -8.05
C LEU A 31 10.84 -6.97 -6.56
N VAL A 32 9.85 -7.62 -5.97
CA VAL A 32 9.84 -7.95 -4.54
C VAL A 32 11.03 -8.83 -4.18
N ARG A 33 11.30 -9.88 -4.94
CA ARG A 33 12.46 -10.74 -4.71
C ARG A 33 13.77 -9.94 -4.72
N THR A 34 13.96 -9.05 -5.69
CA THR A 34 15.17 -8.23 -5.78
C THR A 34 15.29 -7.24 -4.62
N LEU A 35 14.18 -6.66 -4.15
CA LEU A 35 14.18 -5.76 -2.99
C LEU A 35 14.51 -6.52 -1.69
N GLU A 36 13.99 -7.73 -1.52
CA GLU A 36 14.28 -8.59 -0.37
C GLU A 36 15.73 -9.08 -0.38
N GLU A 37 16.25 -9.53 -1.52
CA GLU A 37 17.66 -9.92 -1.70
C GLU A 37 18.63 -8.77 -1.40
N ALA A 38 18.22 -7.53 -1.68
CA ALA A 38 18.97 -6.32 -1.34
C ALA A 38 18.83 -5.89 0.13
N GLY A 39 18.04 -6.60 0.94
CA GLY A 39 17.81 -6.28 2.35
C GLY A 39 16.95 -5.04 2.59
N TYR A 40 16.09 -4.68 1.63
CA TYR A 40 15.14 -3.58 1.80
C TYR A 40 13.87 -4.03 2.53
N GLN A 41 13.29 -3.11 3.29
CA GLN A 41 12.05 -3.36 4.02
C GLN A 41 10.85 -2.88 3.19
N LEU A 42 9.89 -3.75 3.00
CA LEU A 42 8.65 -3.47 2.29
C LEU A 42 7.56 -3.10 3.29
N PHE A 43 6.87 -2.00 3.02
CA PHE A 43 5.75 -1.51 3.80
C PHE A 43 4.50 -1.37 2.91
N VAL A 44 3.33 -1.46 3.53
CA VAL A 44 2.04 -1.11 2.94
C VAL A 44 1.40 0.01 3.74
N HIS A 45 0.63 0.87 3.09
CA HIS A 45 -0.13 1.90 3.79
C HIS A 45 -1.38 1.26 4.45
N PRO A 46 -1.69 1.52 5.73
CA PRO A 46 -2.82 0.87 6.40
C PRO A 46 -4.17 1.11 5.70
N PHE A 47 -4.36 2.29 5.09
CA PHE A 47 -5.57 2.60 4.33
C PHE A 47 -5.76 1.82 3.02
N MET A 48 -4.77 1.05 2.55
CA MET A 48 -4.99 0.10 1.43
C MET A 48 -6.03 -0.96 1.78
N GLN A 49 -6.26 -1.24 3.07
CA GLN A 49 -7.34 -2.11 3.52
C GLN A 49 -8.72 -1.62 3.03
N VAL A 50 -8.94 -0.31 2.96
CA VAL A 50 -10.19 0.28 2.46
C VAL A 50 -10.47 -0.13 1.01
N GLU A 51 -9.43 -0.27 0.18
CA GLU A 51 -9.58 -0.69 -1.21
C GLU A 51 -9.93 -2.18 -1.31
N ILE A 52 -9.37 -3.00 -0.42
CA ILE A 52 -9.69 -4.43 -0.34
C ILE A 52 -11.14 -4.63 0.14
N GLU A 53 -11.58 -3.88 1.15
CA GLU A 53 -12.93 -3.96 1.72
C GLU A 53 -14.04 -3.65 0.69
N ARG A 54 -13.70 -2.87 -0.34
CA ARG A 54 -14.60 -2.49 -1.44
C ARG A 54 -14.74 -3.57 -2.52
N ASP A 55 -13.98 -4.66 -2.42
CA ASP A 55 -14.11 -5.78 -3.32
C ASP A 55 -15.49 -6.42 -3.16
N ARG A 56 -16.22 -6.53 -4.28
CA ARG A 56 -17.57 -7.09 -4.34
C ARG A 56 -17.56 -8.62 -4.32
N ASP A 57 -16.42 -9.22 -4.58
CA ASP A 57 -16.21 -10.66 -4.54
C ASP A 57 -15.72 -11.05 -3.13
N GLU A 58 -16.60 -11.70 -2.37
CA GLU A 58 -16.36 -12.05 -0.96
C GLU A 58 -15.14 -12.95 -0.78
N GLU A 59 -15.01 -13.99 -1.60
CA GLU A 59 -13.92 -14.94 -1.50
C GLU A 59 -12.58 -14.26 -1.81
N ARG A 60 -12.57 -13.43 -2.86
CA ARG A 60 -11.40 -12.63 -3.23
C ARG A 60 -11.03 -11.62 -2.13
N ARG A 61 -12.03 -10.98 -1.52
CA ARG A 61 -11.82 -10.04 -0.42
C ARG A 61 -11.15 -10.71 0.77
N GLN A 62 -11.72 -11.81 1.26
CA GLN A 62 -11.20 -12.56 2.40
C GLN A 62 -9.77 -13.05 2.16
N LEU A 63 -9.48 -13.52 0.95
CA LEU A 63 -8.14 -13.94 0.59
C LEU A 63 -7.17 -12.74 0.55
N ARG A 64 -7.56 -11.61 -0.05
CA ARG A 64 -6.72 -10.38 -0.06
C ARG A 64 -6.44 -9.85 1.34
N GLU A 65 -7.44 -9.85 2.23
CA GLU A 65 -7.27 -9.47 3.64
C GLU A 65 -6.24 -10.37 4.34
N LEU A 66 -6.26 -11.68 4.07
CA LEU A 66 -5.28 -12.62 4.60
C LEU A 66 -3.88 -12.36 4.03
N LEU A 67 -3.77 -12.14 2.71
CA LEU A 67 -2.50 -11.93 2.03
C LEU A 67 -1.85 -10.60 2.43
N LEU A 68 -2.64 -9.55 2.69
CA LEU A 68 -2.14 -8.25 3.17
C LEU A 68 -1.35 -8.39 4.49
N LYS A 69 -1.68 -9.37 5.34
CA LYS A 69 -1.00 -9.60 6.63
C LYS A 69 0.45 -10.08 6.48
N LYS A 70 0.90 -10.46 5.28
CA LYS A 70 2.31 -10.77 5.00
C LYS A 70 3.20 -9.52 5.02
N TYR A 71 2.62 -8.34 4.83
CA TYR A 71 3.34 -7.09 4.65
C TYR A 71 3.36 -6.28 5.94
N LEU A 72 4.43 -5.52 6.15
CA LEU A 72 4.54 -4.64 7.32
C LEU A 72 3.67 -3.40 7.09
N PRO A 73 2.72 -3.08 7.97
CA PRO A 73 2.01 -1.81 7.89
C PRO A 73 2.97 -0.67 8.22
N LEU A 74 2.81 0.45 7.52
CA LEU A 74 3.52 1.69 7.85
C LEU A 74 3.13 2.12 9.28
N PRO A 75 4.06 2.21 10.26
CA PRO A 75 3.69 2.36 11.67
C PRO A 75 3.11 3.73 12.03
N ALA A 76 3.52 4.80 11.34
CA ALA A 76 3.09 6.17 11.64
C ALA A 76 2.93 6.96 10.33
N PRO A 77 1.90 6.66 9.51
CA PRO A 77 1.68 7.38 8.27
C PRO A 77 1.48 8.88 8.54
N PRO A 78 2.15 9.76 7.79
CA PRO A 78 1.96 11.20 7.94
C PRO A 78 0.56 11.61 7.46
N PRO A 79 -0.03 12.67 8.02
CA PRO A 79 -1.28 13.21 7.51
C PRO A 79 -1.09 13.80 6.10
N ILE A 80 -2.19 13.98 5.36
CA ILE A 80 -2.16 14.73 4.10
C ILE A 80 -1.87 16.21 4.43
N PRO A 81 -0.88 16.84 3.78
CA PRO A 81 -0.58 18.26 3.97
C PRO A 81 -1.76 19.15 3.58
N GLU A 82 -2.15 20.11 4.43
CA GLU A 82 -3.27 21.01 4.16
C GLU A 82 -3.12 21.79 2.84
N ALA A 83 -1.87 22.18 2.51
CA ALA A 83 -1.54 22.87 1.26
C ALA A 83 -1.86 22.06 -0.01
N TRP A 84 -2.08 20.74 0.10
CA TRP A 84 -2.48 19.92 -1.04
C TRP A 84 -3.94 20.09 -1.41
N ALA A 85 -4.80 20.54 -0.50
CA ALA A 85 -6.21 20.75 -0.79
C ALA A 85 -6.43 21.73 -1.95
N GLU A 86 -5.57 22.75 -2.09
CA GLU A 86 -5.63 23.73 -3.17
C GLU A 86 -5.15 23.18 -4.53
N ILE A 87 -4.28 22.16 -4.51
CA ILE A 87 -3.60 21.64 -5.72
C ILE A 87 -4.28 20.35 -6.22
N LEU A 88 -4.60 19.45 -5.29
CA LEU A 88 -5.11 18.10 -5.53
C LEU A 88 -6.59 17.96 -5.15
N GLY A 89 -7.19 18.98 -4.53
CA GLY A 89 -8.53 18.91 -3.96
C GLY A 89 -8.57 18.17 -2.62
N SER A 90 -9.78 18.14 -2.03
CA SER A 90 -10.08 17.45 -0.78
C SER A 90 -11.00 16.27 -1.06
N PRO A 91 -10.45 15.07 -1.34
CA PRO A 91 -11.24 13.90 -1.68
C PRO A 91 -12.07 13.44 -0.48
N GLU A 92 -13.22 12.82 -0.76
CA GLU A 92 -14.07 12.23 0.27
C GLU A 92 -13.29 11.16 1.05
N ALA A 93 -13.47 11.12 2.38
CA ALA A 93 -12.82 10.13 3.23
C ALA A 93 -13.06 8.71 2.71
N HIS A 94 -12.01 7.88 2.76
CA HIS A 94 -12.00 6.50 2.26
C HIS A 94 -12.17 6.36 0.74
N SER A 95 -12.42 7.41 -0.05
CA SER A 95 -12.38 7.33 -1.51
C SER A 95 -11.02 6.84 -2.03
N ARG A 96 -10.95 6.34 -3.27
CA ARG A 96 -9.68 5.89 -3.86
C ARG A 96 -8.66 7.03 -3.85
N ASP A 97 -9.06 8.21 -4.31
CA ASP A 97 -8.21 9.40 -4.36
C ASP A 97 -7.75 9.83 -2.96
N TRP A 98 -8.56 9.61 -1.92
CA TRP A 98 -8.15 9.82 -0.53
C TRP A 98 -7.05 8.85 -0.09
N VAL A 99 -7.15 7.56 -0.45
CA VAL A 99 -6.09 6.57 -0.17
C VAL A 99 -4.81 6.93 -0.94
N GLU A 100 -4.94 7.30 -2.22
CA GLU A 100 -3.82 7.73 -3.07
C GLU A 100 -3.10 8.97 -2.50
N GLN A 101 -3.83 9.97 -1.99
CA GLN A 101 -3.21 11.13 -1.35
C GLN A 101 -2.46 10.77 -0.05
N HIS A 102 -2.95 9.80 0.73
CA HIS A 102 -2.22 9.28 1.90
C HIS A 102 -0.94 8.53 1.49
N LEU A 103 -1.01 7.69 0.46
CA LEU A 103 0.17 7.03 -0.13
C LEU A 103 1.22 8.07 -0.57
N LEU A 104 0.80 9.11 -1.29
CA LEU A 104 1.69 10.20 -1.73
C LEU A 104 2.30 10.96 -0.54
N SER A 105 1.52 11.23 0.51
CA SER A 105 2.03 11.89 1.71
C SER A 105 3.11 11.06 2.42
N ALA A 106 2.90 9.75 2.50
CA ALA A 106 3.85 8.81 3.07
C ALA A 106 5.19 8.80 2.32
N VAL A 107 5.16 8.75 0.98
CA VAL A 107 6.37 8.82 0.14
C VAL A 107 7.07 10.17 0.29
N ARG A 108 6.32 11.27 0.25
CA ARG A 108 6.89 12.63 0.40
C ARG A 108 7.66 12.79 1.70
N SER A 109 7.10 12.28 2.80
CA SER A 109 7.60 12.61 4.13
C SER A 109 8.89 11.86 4.50
N SER A 110 9.34 10.88 3.70
CA SER A 110 10.48 9.97 4.00
C SER A 110 10.42 9.28 5.38
N ASN A 111 9.34 9.47 6.14
CA ASN A 111 9.12 9.02 7.51
C ASN A 111 8.58 7.59 7.49
N LEU A 112 9.43 6.66 7.08
CA LEU A 112 9.19 5.23 7.24
C LEU A 112 9.82 4.74 8.57
N GLU A 113 10.29 5.65 9.45
CA GLU A 113 10.83 5.37 10.79
C GLU A 113 9.72 5.17 11.83
N PRO A 114 9.81 4.17 12.73
CA PRO A 114 9.02 4.20 13.96
C PRO A 114 9.48 5.42 14.77
N ARG A 115 8.56 6.30 15.14
CA ARG A 115 8.89 7.38 16.09
C ARG A 115 9.22 6.71 17.42
N CYS A 116 10.49 6.71 17.82
CA CYS A 116 10.84 6.52 19.22
C CYS A 116 10.20 7.67 19.99
N SER A 117 9.17 7.36 20.77
CA SER A 117 8.63 8.26 21.77
C SER A 117 9.73 8.54 22.79
N SER A 118 10.38 9.69 22.68
CA SER A 118 11.24 10.20 23.74
C SER A 118 10.36 10.47 24.95
N THR A 119 10.50 9.62 25.98
CA THR A 119 9.98 9.82 27.34
C THR A 119 10.51 11.10 27.97
#